data_AF-B3LYP3-F1
#
_entry.id   AF-B3LYP3-F1
#
_cell.length_a   1.000
_cell.length_b   1.000
_cell.length_c   1.000
_cell.angle_alpha   90.00
_cell.angle_beta   90.00
_cell.angle_gamma   90.00
#
_symmetry.space_group_name_H-M   'P 1'
#
loop_
_entity.id
_entity.type
_entity.pdbx_description
1 polymer ?
#
loop_
_entity_poly.entity_id
_entity_poly.type
_entity_poly.pdbx_seq_one_letter_code
_entity_poly.pdbx_strand_id
1 'polypeptide(L)'
;MRSYLCQMRPVLFLFYFVEILVNMFLMYFHLTGFIFMKLDFLPLTDELSHFFYLTCFYVFTVLTMFASVNMCTGNSTRILEEVIRPMAGFVVYTFCSLLTLSDAESDFYIMHSHQTKQHLNLPEAPLHPFLSHMRSQATATLVCSVIYLLHGLIALDVLLSNEDSDSERESSSDPSEDFIAQTDYVPVRLYVLGGGIQEWLENFEWFRDFISRKNLTV
;
A
#
# COMPACT_ATOMS: atom_id res chain seq x y z
N MET A 1 19.02 19.58 8.77
CA MET A 1 17.75 20.17 8.31
C MET A 1 17.30 19.71 6.92
N ARG A 2 18.18 19.40 5.95
CA ARG A 2 17.76 19.25 4.53
C ARG A 2 18.22 17.96 3.81
N SER A 3 19.05 17.13 4.46
CA SER A 3 19.61 15.90 3.86
C SER A 3 18.72 14.66 4.06
N TYR A 4 17.89 14.63 5.11
CA TYR A 4 17.07 13.46 5.45
C TYR A 4 15.90 13.25 4.46
N LEU A 5 15.24 14.33 4.03
CA LEU A 5 14.18 14.29 3.01
C LEU A 5 14.70 13.85 1.62
N CYS A 6 15.94 14.21 1.26
CA CYS A 6 16.55 13.78 -0.01
C CYS A 6 16.80 12.28 -0.07
N GLN A 7 17.06 11.64 1.07
CA GLN A 7 17.33 10.20 1.16
C GLN A 7 16.04 9.36 1.22
N MET A 8 14.91 9.96 1.62
CA MET A 8 13.59 9.31 1.75
C MET A 8 12.82 9.21 0.42
N ARG A 9 13.02 10.15 -0.52
CA ARG A 9 12.29 10.17 -1.81
C ARG A 9 12.45 8.87 -2.64
N PRO A 10 13.63 8.25 -2.74
CA PRO A 10 13.80 6.97 -3.42
C PRO A 10 13.03 5.82 -2.76
N VAL A 11 12.96 5.81 -1.43
CA VAL A 11 12.27 4.78 -0.65
C VAL A 11 10.76 4.92 -0.84
N LEU A 12 10.21 6.13 -0.71
CA LEU A 12 8.80 6.41 -0.98
C LEU A 12 8.43 6.07 -2.43
N PHE A 13 9.29 6.43 -3.39
CA PHE A 13 9.09 6.06 -4.79
C PHE A 13 9.04 4.54 -5.00
N LEU A 14 9.91 3.78 -4.32
CA LEU A 14 9.88 2.32 -4.36
C LEU A 14 8.53 1.78 -3.85
N PHE A 15 8.03 2.29 -2.72
CA PHE A 15 6.73 1.89 -2.20
C PHE A 15 5.60 2.21 -3.18
N TYR A 16 5.57 3.40 -3.76
CA TYR A 16 4.60 3.75 -4.80
C TYR A 16 4.65 2.80 -6.00
N PHE A 17 5.86 2.45 -6.46
CA PHE A 17 6.03 1.53 -7.58
C PHE A 17 5.53 0.12 -7.24
N VAL A 18 5.88 -0.40 -6.05
CA VAL A 18 5.42 -1.71 -5.58
C VAL A 18 3.89 -1.73 -5.43
N GLU A 19 3.29 -0.69 -4.86
CA GLU A 19 1.84 -0.56 -4.74
C GLU A 19 1.14 -0.59 -6.11
N ILE A 20 1.67 0.14 -7.11
CA ILE A 20 1.11 0.11 -8.48
C ILE A 20 1.16 -1.30 -9.05
N LEU A 21 2.29 -1.99 -8.95
CA LEU A 21 2.45 -3.35 -9.47
C LEU A 21 1.52 -4.34 -8.77
N VAL A 22 1.44 -4.28 -7.44
CA VAL A 22 0.56 -5.15 -6.65
C VAL A 22 -0.90 -4.86 -6.97
N ASN A 23 -1.31 -3.59 -7.11
CA ASN A 23 -2.68 -3.26 -7.48
C ASN A 23 -3.02 -3.72 -8.89
N MET A 24 -2.11 -3.59 -9.85
CA MET A 24 -2.30 -4.13 -11.20
C MET A 24 -2.48 -5.65 -11.18
N PHE A 25 -1.65 -6.36 -10.41
CA PHE A 25 -1.78 -7.80 -10.23
C PHE A 25 -3.11 -8.16 -9.55
N LEU A 26 -3.51 -7.40 -8.52
CA LEU A 26 -4.74 -7.63 -7.78
C LEU A 26 -5.98 -7.41 -8.67
N MET A 27 -6.01 -6.34 -9.46
CA MET A 27 -7.07 -6.10 -10.45
C MET A 27 -7.13 -7.24 -11.47
N TYR A 28 -6.00 -7.68 -12.02
CA TYR A 28 -5.94 -8.81 -12.94
C TYR A 28 -6.48 -10.09 -12.29
N PHE A 29 -6.12 -10.35 -11.04
CA PHE A 29 -6.53 -11.54 -10.31
C PHE A 29 -8.03 -11.54 -9.97
N HIS A 30 -8.60 -10.38 -9.63
CA HIS A 30 -10.04 -10.20 -9.43
C HIS A 30 -10.81 -10.29 -10.75
N LEU A 31 -10.34 -9.66 -11.84
CA LEU A 31 -10.92 -9.77 -13.18
C LEU A 31 -10.91 -11.21 -13.72
N THR A 32 -9.82 -11.94 -13.49
CA THR A 32 -9.70 -13.34 -13.93
C THR A 32 -10.71 -14.21 -13.19
N GLY A 33 -10.83 -14.06 -11.87
CA GLY A 33 -11.86 -14.74 -11.09
C GLY A 33 -13.26 -14.41 -11.57
N PHE A 34 -13.52 -13.14 -11.92
CA PHE A 34 -14.79 -12.69 -12.48
C PHE A 34 -15.11 -13.29 -13.86
N ILE A 35 -14.14 -13.41 -14.76
CA ILE A 35 -14.36 -14.04 -16.08
C ILE A 35 -14.60 -15.56 -15.96
N PHE A 36 -13.95 -16.22 -14.99
CA PHE A 36 -14.20 -17.64 -14.71
C PHE A 36 -15.60 -17.89 -14.15
N MET A 37 -16.19 -16.91 -13.46
CA MET A 37 -17.58 -16.93 -13.02
C MET A 37 -18.48 -16.43 -14.16
N LYS A 38 -19.21 -17.32 -14.83
CA LYS A 38 -20.23 -16.86 -15.80
C LYS A 38 -21.26 -15.98 -15.09
N LEU A 39 -21.29 -14.70 -15.47
CA LEU A 39 -22.17 -13.65 -14.93
C LEU A 39 -23.66 -13.98 -14.95
N ASP A 40 -24.08 -14.93 -15.80
CA ASP A 40 -25.49 -15.30 -15.96
C ASP A 40 -26.12 -15.97 -14.72
N PHE A 41 -25.32 -16.36 -13.72
CA PHE A 41 -25.81 -17.08 -12.53
C PHE A 41 -25.69 -16.31 -11.20
N LEU A 42 -25.07 -15.12 -11.17
CA LEU A 42 -24.90 -14.37 -9.91
C LEU A 42 -26.09 -13.41 -9.66
N PRO A 43 -26.57 -13.29 -8.40
CA PRO A 43 -27.48 -12.22 -8.02
C PRO A 43 -26.85 -10.85 -8.24
N LEU A 44 -27.67 -9.85 -8.61
CA LEU A 44 -27.22 -8.46 -8.85
C LEU A 44 -26.42 -7.85 -7.66
N THR A 45 -26.66 -8.31 -6.44
CA THR A 45 -25.93 -7.85 -5.25
C THR A 45 -24.45 -8.23 -5.28
N ASP A 46 -24.14 -9.41 -5.79
CA ASP A 46 -22.79 -9.96 -5.78
C ASP A 46 -22.00 -9.39 -6.97
N GLU A 47 -22.70 -9.08 -8.07
CA GLU A 47 -22.11 -8.32 -9.18
C GLU A 47 -21.68 -6.91 -8.73
N LEU A 48 -22.51 -6.24 -7.92
CA LEU A 48 -22.19 -4.92 -7.36
C LEU A 48 -21.00 -4.94 -6.39
N SER A 49 -20.86 -5.98 -5.55
CA SER A 49 -19.71 -6.09 -4.61
C SER A 49 -18.38 -6.23 -5.36
N HIS A 50 -18.37 -7.02 -6.44
CA HIS A 50 -17.19 -7.19 -7.29
C HIS A 50 -16.81 -5.91 -8.03
N PHE A 51 -17.78 -5.20 -8.61
CA PHE A 51 -17.53 -3.89 -9.24
C PHE A 51 -17.03 -2.86 -8.23
N PHE A 52 -17.54 -2.89 -6.99
CA PHE A 52 -17.06 -2.03 -5.92
C PHE A 52 -15.58 -2.28 -5.62
N TYR A 53 -15.15 -3.54 -5.45
CA TYR A 53 -13.73 -3.86 -5.21
C TYR A 53 -12.83 -3.39 -6.35
N LEU A 54 -13.21 -3.70 -7.59
CA LEU A 54 -12.42 -3.33 -8.77
C LEU A 54 -12.31 -1.81 -8.91
N THR A 55 -13.39 -1.08 -8.59
CA THR A 55 -13.39 0.39 -8.57
C THR A 55 -12.44 0.93 -7.50
N CYS A 56 -12.47 0.37 -6.28
CA CYS A 56 -11.53 0.76 -5.23
C CYS A 56 -10.07 0.54 -5.68
N PHE A 57 -9.75 -0.63 -6.23
CA PHE A 57 -8.38 -0.93 -6.68
C PHE A 57 -7.93 0.01 -7.80
N TYR A 58 -8.82 0.29 -8.75
CA TYR A 58 -8.53 1.22 -9.84
C TYR A 58 -8.28 2.65 -9.34
N VAL A 59 -9.17 3.18 -8.48
CA VAL A 59 -9.03 4.52 -7.91
C VAL A 59 -7.71 4.66 -7.15
N PHE A 60 -7.38 3.70 -6.28
CA PHE A 60 -6.12 3.74 -5.55
C PHE A 60 -4.89 3.59 -6.47
N THR A 61 -4.97 2.76 -7.52
CA THR A 61 -3.89 2.67 -8.52
C THR A 61 -3.63 4.02 -9.19
N VAL A 62 -4.68 4.71 -9.63
CA VAL A 62 -4.56 6.03 -10.27
C VAL A 62 -4.03 7.07 -9.28
N LEU A 63 -4.52 7.08 -8.04
CA LEU A 63 -4.04 8.00 -7.00
C LEU A 63 -2.56 7.76 -6.67
N THR A 64 -2.13 6.50 -6.52
CA THR A 64 -0.74 6.11 -6.27
C THR A 64 0.14 6.47 -7.48
N MET A 65 -0.34 6.30 -8.72
CA MET A 65 0.38 6.70 -9.93
C MET A 65 0.61 8.22 -9.99
N PHE A 66 -0.41 9.02 -9.71
CA PHE A 66 -0.24 10.48 -9.63
C PHE A 66 0.69 10.90 -8.49
N ALA A 67 0.65 10.20 -7.34
CA ALA A 67 1.61 10.41 -6.25
C ALA A 67 3.05 10.19 -6.74
N SER A 68 3.29 9.07 -7.41
CA SER A 68 4.59 8.70 -7.97
C SER A 68 5.11 9.76 -8.95
N VAL A 69 4.26 10.22 -9.89
CA VAL A 69 4.62 11.28 -10.84
C VAL A 69 4.91 12.61 -10.13
N ASN A 70 4.10 12.99 -9.14
CA ASN A 70 4.33 14.20 -8.36
C ASN A 70 5.66 14.14 -7.60
N MET A 71 5.97 12.99 -7.01
CA MET A 71 7.24 12.72 -6.34
C MET A 71 8.43 12.82 -7.31
N CYS A 72 8.30 12.33 -8.54
CA CYS A 72 9.30 12.45 -9.60
C CYS A 72 9.49 13.88 -10.12
N THR A 73 8.40 14.63 -10.22
CA THR A 73 8.41 16.00 -10.75
C THR A 73 8.90 17.02 -9.71
N GLY A 74 9.00 16.62 -8.45
CA GLY A 74 9.45 17.50 -7.36
C GLY A 74 8.39 18.54 -7.01
N ASN A 75 7.11 18.22 -7.24
CA ASN A 75 6.01 19.02 -6.75
C ASN A 75 5.90 18.83 -5.23
N SER A 76 5.76 19.90 -4.46
CA SER A 76 5.69 19.84 -3.00
C SER A 76 4.37 19.18 -2.56
N THR A 77 4.35 17.85 -2.46
CA THR A 77 3.27 17.15 -1.76
C THR A 77 3.43 17.37 -0.26
N ARG A 78 2.32 17.71 0.41
CA ARG A 78 2.32 17.85 1.87
C ARG A 78 2.61 16.46 2.46
N ILE A 79 3.55 16.37 3.39
CA ILE A 79 3.94 15.09 4.03
C ILE A 79 2.71 14.39 4.65
N LEU A 80 1.73 15.17 5.12
CA LEU A 80 0.47 14.65 5.64
C LEU A 80 -0.37 13.91 4.59
N GLU A 81 -0.33 14.30 3.31
CA GLU A 81 -0.99 13.57 2.22
C GLU A 81 -0.28 12.26 1.89
N GLU A 82 1.04 12.20 2.10
CA GLU A 82 1.86 10.99 1.95
C GLU A 82 1.56 9.96 3.05
N VAL A 83 1.07 10.40 4.22
CA VAL A 83 0.65 9.50 5.32
C VAL A 83 -0.82 9.09 5.18
N ILE A 84 -1.73 10.04 4.93
CA ILE A 84 -3.17 9.78 4.92
C ILE A 84 -3.56 8.81 3.80
N ARG A 85 -2.94 8.94 2.62
CA ARG A 85 -3.28 8.12 1.44
C ARG A 85 -3.01 6.63 1.66
N PRO A 86 -1.81 6.19 2.07
CA PRO A 86 -1.57 4.78 2.35
C PRO A 86 -2.36 4.27 3.55
N MET A 87 -2.61 5.10 4.57
CA MET A 87 -3.49 4.72 5.69
C MET A 87 -4.94 4.49 5.24
N ALA A 88 -5.48 5.35 4.37
CA ALA A 88 -6.78 5.15 3.77
C ALA A 88 -6.80 3.89 2.88
N GLY A 89 -5.72 3.66 2.12
CA GLY A 89 -5.53 2.44 1.32
C GLY A 89 -5.59 1.19 2.18
N PHE A 90 -4.86 1.16 3.30
CA PHE A 90 -4.89 0.05 4.26
C PHE A 90 -6.31 -0.26 4.75
N VAL A 91 -7.05 0.76 5.20
CA VAL A 91 -8.41 0.58 5.72
C VAL A 91 -9.34 0.04 4.64
N VAL A 92 -9.32 0.65 3.44
CA VAL A 92 -10.18 0.24 2.32
C VAL A 92 -9.86 -1.17 1.87
N TYR A 93 -8.59 -1.51 1.67
CA TYR A 93 -8.20 -2.84 1.20
C TYR A 93 -8.47 -3.92 2.26
N THR A 94 -8.30 -3.61 3.55
CA THR A 94 -8.68 -4.53 4.62
C THR A 94 -10.19 -4.76 4.61
N PHE A 95 -10.99 -3.69 4.45
CA PHE A 95 -12.43 -3.82 4.32
C PHE A 95 -12.84 -4.63 3.08
N CYS A 96 -12.25 -4.37 1.91
CA CYS A 96 -12.46 -5.18 0.71
C CYS A 96 -12.10 -6.65 0.94
N SER A 97 -10.97 -6.95 1.59
CA SER A 97 -10.58 -8.31 1.93
C SER A 97 -11.59 -9.01 2.83
N LEU A 98 -12.11 -8.32 3.85
CA LEU A 98 -13.11 -8.88 4.75
C LEU A 98 -14.44 -9.12 4.04
N LEU A 99 -14.86 -8.19 3.18
CA LEU A 99 -16.06 -8.38 2.37
C LEU A 99 -15.90 -9.55 1.39
N THR A 100 -14.78 -9.66 0.67
CA THR A 100 -14.52 -10.81 -0.23
C THR A 100 -14.58 -12.14 0.53
N LEU A 101 -14.08 -12.18 1.77
CA LEU A 101 -14.15 -13.38 2.61
C LEU A 101 -15.57 -13.66 3.10
N SER A 102 -16.33 -12.62 3.46
CA SER A 102 -17.74 -12.71 3.85
C SER A 102 -18.60 -13.23 2.69
N ASP A 103 -18.37 -12.72 1.47
CA ASP A 103 -19.05 -13.19 0.26
C ASP A 103 -18.73 -14.67 0.02
N ALA A 104 -17.46 -15.07 0.20
CA ALA A 104 -17.05 -16.48 0.09
C ALA A 104 -17.72 -17.41 1.12
N GLU A 105 -17.97 -16.93 2.34
CA GLU A 105 -18.66 -17.69 3.39
C GLU A 105 -20.17 -17.76 3.15
N SER A 106 -20.80 -16.66 2.72
CA SER A 106 -22.22 -16.60 2.38
C SER A 106 -22.56 -17.57 1.24
N ASP A 107 -21.75 -17.58 0.18
CA ASP A 107 -21.92 -18.51 -0.95
C ASP A 107 -21.74 -19.97 -0.52
N PHE A 108 -20.80 -20.25 0.40
CA PHE A 108 -20.65 -21.58 0.96
C PHE A 108 -21.90 -22.02 1.74
N TYR A 109 -22.44 -21.13 2.58
CA TYR A 109 -23.62 -21.42 3.38
C TYR A 109 -24.86 -21.65 2.50
N ILE A 110 -25.05 -20.86 1.45
CA ILE A 110 -26.14 -21.03 0.47
C ILE A 110 -25.99 -22.36 -0.28
N MET A 111 -24.78 -22.68 -0.74
CA MET A 111 -24.50 -23.94 -1.44
C MET A 111 -24.75 -25.17 -0.55
N HIS A 112 -24.31 -25.14 0.72
CA HIS A 112 -24.55 -26.22 1.68
C HIS A 112 -26.03 -26.31 2.12
N SER A 113 -26.69 -25.17 2.34
CA SER A 113 -28.11 -25.12 2.74
C SER A 113 -29.03 -25.68 1.64
N HIS A 114 -28.73 -25.40 0.36
CA HIS A 114 -29.48 -25.97 -0.76
C HIS A 114 -29.23 -27.49 -0.89
N GLN A 115 -28.01 -27.97 -0.66
CA GLN A 115 -27.72 -29.41 -0.63
C GLN A 115 -28.34 -30.15 0.58
N THR A 116 -28.45 -29.49 1.73
CA THR A 116 -28.99 -30.09 2.96
C THR A 116 -30.49 -30.42 2.83
N LYS A 117 -31.24 -29.70 1.99
CA LYS A 117 -32.67 -30.02 1.75
C LYS A 117 -32.89 -31.23 0.84
N GLN A 118 -31.88 -31.71 0.11
CA GLN A 118 -32.04 -32.85 -0.81
C GLN A 118 -31.19 -34.08 -0.45
N HIS A 119 -30.11 -33.96 0.32
CA HIS A 119 -29.19 -35.09 0.54
C HIS A 119 -28.55 -35.08 1.93
N LEU A 120 -29.29 -35.53 2.95
CA LEU A 120 -28.82 -35.62 4.35
C LEU A 120 -27.75 -36.72 4.61
N ASN A 121 -27.31 -37.46 3.59
CA ASN A 121 -26.52 -38.71 3.75
C ASN A 121 -25.34 -38.88 2.79
N LEU A 122 -24.86 -37.83 2.11
CA LEU A 122 -23.66 -37.94 1.28
C LEU A 122 -22.42 -37.34 2.01
N PRO A 123 -21.24 -37.95 1.83
CA PRO A 123 -20.01 -37.41 2.40
C PRO A 123 -19.76 -36.00 1.87
N GLU A 124 -19.16 -35.18 2.74
CA GLU A 124 -18.80 -33.78 2.50
C GLU A 124 -18.22 -33.60 1.09
N ALA A 125 -18.96 -32.91 0.22
CA ALA A 125 -18.53 -32.72 -1.16
C ALA A 125 -17.20 -31.95 -1.18
N PRO A 126 -16.26 -32.30 -2.07
CA PRO A 126 -14.97 -31.62 -2.14
C PRO A 126 -15.18 -30.11 -2.33
N LEU A 127 -14.43 -29.31 -1.57
CA LEU A 127 -14.41 -27.85 -1.65
C LEU A 127 -14.37 -27.41 -3.12
N HIS A 128 -15.43 -26.74 -3.58
CA HIS A 128 -15.53 -26.27 -4.95
C HIS A 128 -14.34 -25.33 -5.24
N PRO A 129 -13.62 -25.47 -6.38
CA PRO A 129 -12.44 -24.66 -6.72
C PRO A 129 -12.65 -23.15 -6.59
N PHE A 130 -13.91 -22.72 -6.76
CA PHE A 130 -14.39 -21.37 -6.53
C PHE A 130 -14.04 -20.81 -5.15
N LEU A 131 -14.26 -21.57 -4.09
CA LEU A 131 -14.03 -21.09 -2.72
C LEU A 131 -12.53 -20.94 -2.43
N SER A 132 -11.70 -21.82 -3.00
CA SER A 132 -10.24 -21.64 -2.95
C SER A 132 -9.79 -20.37 -3.69
N HIS A 133 -10.47 -20.01 -4.78
CA HIS A 133 -10.15 -18.83 -5.56
C HIS A 133 -10.54 -17.54 -4.82
N MET A 134 -11.74 -17.48 -4.23
CA MET A 134 -12.21 -16.33 -3.44
C MET A 134 -11.36 -16.11 -2.18
N ARG A 135 -10.98 -17.19 -1.47
CA ARG A 135 -10.04 -17.10 -0.34
C ARG A 135 -8.67 -16.60 -0.75
N SER A 136 -8.18 -17.02 -1.92
CA SER A 136 -6.92 -16.53 -2.47
C SER A 136 -7.01 -15.04 -2.82
N GLN A 137 -8.13 -14.58 -3.38
CA GLN A 137 -8.38 -13.16 -3.67
C GLN A 137 -8.45 -12.31 -2.40
N ALA A 138 -9.17 -12.78 -1.37
CA ALA A 138 -9.19 -12.12 -0.07
C ALA A 138 -7.78 -12.02 0.52
N THR A 139 -7.03 -13.13 0.51
CA THR A 139 -5.65 -13.16 1.03
C THR A 139 -4.71 -12.22 0.27
N ALA A 140 -4.77 -12.22 -1.06
CA ALA A 140 -3.98 -11.31 -1.89
C ALA A 140 -4.33 -9.84 -1.61
N THR A 141 -5.61 -9.54 -1.42
CA THR A 141 -6.10 -8.20 -1.07
C THR A 141 -5.60 -7.77 0.32
N LEU A 142 -5.58 -8.69 1.28
CA LEU A 142 -5.05 -8.45 2.62
C LEU A 142 -3.53 -8.22 2.61
N VAL A 143 -2.78 -9.00 1.83
CA VAL A 143 -1.33 -8.78 1.67
C VAL A 143 -1.07 -7.39 1.09
N CYS A 144 -1.87 -6.96 0.11
CA CYS A 144 -1.79 -5.60 -0.42
C CYS A 144 -2.10 -4.54 0.65
N SER A 145 -3.10 -4.78 1.52
CA SER A 145 -3.40 -3.85 2.62
C SER A 145 -2.22 -3.72 3.59
N VAL A 146 -1.50 -4.80 3.88
CA VAL A 146 -0.29 -4.77 4.71
C VAL A 146 0.83 -3.96 4.07
N ILE A 147 0.98 -4.00 2.74
CA ILE A 147 1.95 -3.17 2.02
C ILE A 147 1.60 -1.68 2.18
N TYR A 148 0.33 -1.33 2.02
CA TYR A 148 -0.16 0.03 2.29
C TYR A 148 0.06 0.45 3.74
N LEU A 149 -0.16 -0.44 4.71
CA LEU A 149 0.14 -0.16 6.12
C LEU A 149 1.63 0.09 6.34
N LEU A 150 2.50 -0.74 5.75
CA LEU A 150 3.95 -0.58 5.86
C LEU A 150 4.40 0.78 5.28
N HIS A 151 3.87 1.15 4.11
CA HIS A 151 4.14 2.46 3.52
C HIS A 151 3.66 3.59 4.44
N GLY A 152 2.43 3.50 4.95
CA GLY A 152 1.87 4.50 5.87
C GLY A 152 2.66 4.63 7.17
N LEU A 153 3.12 3.52 7.76
CA LEU A 153 3.94 3.53 8.97
C LEU A 153 5.31 4.16 8.73
N ILE A 154 5.96 3.86 7.60
CA ILE A 154 7.23 4.49 7.24
C ILE A 154 7.03 5.99 7.03
N ALA A 155 5.98 6.40 6.30
CA ALA A 155 5.68 7.82 6.11
C ALA A 155 5.38 8.53 7.44
N LEU A 156 4.68 7.87 8.37
CA LEU A 156 4.35 8.39 9.70
C LEU A 156 5.58 8.51 10.59
N ASP A 157 6.46 7.50 10.59
CA ASP A 157 7.74 7.52 11.31
C ASP A 157 8.61 8.72 10.88
N VAL A 158 8.60 9.01 9.57
CA VAL A 158 9.27 10.20 9.00
C VAL A 158 8.63 11.50 9.46
N LEU A 159 7.30 11.57 9.49
CA LEU A 159 6.58 12.76 9.96
C LEU A 159 6.93 13.07 11.42
N LEU A 160 6.83 12.07 12.30
CA LEU A 160 7.11 12.23 13.73
C LEU A 160 8.58 12.60 13.99
N SER A 161 9.50 11.91 13.33
CA SER A 161 10.94 12.21 13.43
C SER A 161 11.29 13.63 12.97
N ASN A 162 10.49 14.22 12.08
CA ASN A 162 10.69 15.58 11.62
C ASN A 162 10.10 16.60 12.60
N GLU A 163 8.91 16.36 13.16
CA GLU A 163 8.25 17.23 14.14
C GLU A 163 9.04 17.36 15.45
N ASP A 164 9.58 16.24 15.96
CA ASP A 164 10.43 16.25 17.16
C ASP A 164 11.70 17.10 16.94
N SER A 165 12.28 17.05 15.74
CA SER A 165 13.51 17.79 15.41
C SER A 165 13.33 19.30 15.28
N ASP A 166 12.14 19.77 14.92
CA ASP A 166 11.80 21.19 14.87
C ASP A 166 11.51 21.72 16.28
N SER A 167 10.90 20.90 17.15
CA SER A 167 10.61 21.26 18.54
C SER A 167 11.86 21.43 19.43
N GLU A 168 12.89 20.60 19.23
CA GLU A 168 14.17 20.72 19.96
C GLU A 168 14.97 21.97 19.55
N ARG A 169 14.80 22.44 18.31
CA ARG A 169 15.47 23.64 17.79
C ARG A 169 14.81 24.95 18.24
N GLU A 170 13.49 24.97 18.38
CA GLU A 170 12.80 26.12 18.97
C GLU A 170 13.09 26.25 20.47
N SER A 171 13.42 25.16 21.16
CA SER A 171 13.86 25.17 22.56
C SER A 171 15.32 25.59 22.77
N SER A 172 16.15 25.65 21.72
CA SER A 172 17.59 25.95 21.80
C SER A 172 17.96 27.33 21.24
N SER A 173 17.11 28.33 21.45
CA SER A 173 17.40 29.73 21.11
C SER A 173 18.15 30.44 22.24
N ASP A 174 19.33 29.93 22.61
CA ASP A 174 20.28 30.66 23.48
C ASP A 174 21.58 30.90 22.68
N PRO A 175 22.00 32.16 22.46
CA PRO A 175 23.05 32.49 21.51
C PRO A 175 24.42 32.49 22.19
N SER A 176 24.92 31.33 22.58
CA SER A 176 26.34 31.23 22.96
C SER A 176 26.86 29.81 22.93
N GLU A 177 27.99 29.68 22.24
CA GLU A 177 29.01 28.62 22.33
C GLU A 177 28.99 27.52 21.27
N ASP A 178 29.82 27.78 20.26
CA ASP A 178 30.61 26.79 19.52
C ASP A 178 31.27 25.79 20.47
N PHE A 179 30.63 24.65 20.74
CA PHE A 179 31.36 23.42 21.06
C PHE A 179 30.55 22.18 20.67
N ILE A 180 31.06 21.54 19.63
CA ILE A 180 30.83 20.19 19.13
C ILE A 180 30.14 19.25 20.16
N ALA A 181 28.82 19.23 20.14
CA ALA A 181 28.04 18.06 20.50
C ALA A 181 27.57 17.44 19.18
N GLN A 182 28.43 16.62 18.58
CA GLN A 182 27.97 15.55 17.70
C GLN A 182 27.07 14.65 18.54
N THR A 183 25.79 14.99 18.67
CA THR A 183 24.78 13.95 18.84
C THR A 183 24.85 13.16 17.54
N ASP A 184 25.53 12.02 17.67
CA ASP A 184 25.78 11.01 16.65
C ASP A 184 24.42 10.41 16.24
N TYR A 185 23.66 11.20 15.47
CA TYR A 185 22.43 10.74 14.84
C TYR A 185 22.84 9.82 13.71
N VAL A 186 22.74 8.51 13.96
CA VAL A 186 22.88 7.49 12.94
C VAL A 186 21.50 7.36 12.28
N PRO A 187 21.23 8.01 11.14
CA PRO A 187 19.98 7.78 10.43
C PRO A 187 19.89 6.30 10.11
N VAL A 188 18.71 5.70 10.29
CA VAL A 188 18.40 4.40 9.71
C VAL A 188 18.60 4.56 8.20
N ARG A 189 19.70 4.03 7.68
CA ARG A 189 20.00 4.04 6.25
C ARG A 189 19.01 3.10 5.59
N LEU A 190 17.84 3.62 5.22
CA LEU A 190 16.86 2.90 4.44
C LEU A 190 17.40 2.80 3.01
N TYR A 191 17.93 1.62 2.71
CA TYR A 191 18.45 1.33 1.39
C TYR A 191 17.32 0.89 0.46
N VAL A 192 17.29 1.43 -0.76
CA VAL A 192 16.41 0.92 -1.82
C VAL A 192 16.83 -0.51 -2.15
N LEU A 193 16.04 -1.50 -1.71
CA LEU A 193 16.33 -2.93 -1.90
C LEU A 193 17.69 -3.41 -1.35
N GLY A 194 18.30 -2.67 -0.40
CA GLY A 194 19.59 -2.99 0.21
C GLY A 194 20.78 -2.20 -0.35
N GLY A 195 21.91 -2.21 0.37
CA GLY A 195 23.06 -1.35 0.10
C GLY A 195 23.69 -1.50 -1.29
N GLY A 196 23.73 -2.73 -1.82
CA GLY A 196 24.33 -2.98 -3.13
C GLY A 196 23.52 -2.42 -4.31
N ILE A 197 22.19 -2.43 -4.21
CA ILE A 197 21.32 -1.84 -5.25
C ILE A 197 21.38 -0.32 -5.18
N GLN A 198 21.45 0.24 -3.97
CA GLN A 198 21.62 1.67 -3.80
C GLN A 198 22.97 2.18 -4.36
N GLU A 199 24.10 1.51 -4.07
CA GLU A 199 25.40 1.87 -4.65
C GLU A 199 25.39 1.75 -6.18
N TRP A 200 24.68 0.77 -6.72
CA TRP A 200 24.52 0.63 -8.16
C TRP A 200 23.70 1.78 -8.76
N LEU A 201 22.59 2.16 -8.13
CA LEU A 201 21.73 3.29 -8.53
C LEU A 201 22.47 4.64 -8.44
N GLU A 202 23.33 4.83 -7.44
CA GLU A 202 24.14 6.05 -7.27
C GLU A 202 25.13 6.31 -8.41
N ASN A 203 25.46 5.29 -9.21
CA ASN A 203 26.28 5.47 -10.42
C ASN A 203 25.55 6.21 -11.56
N PHE A 204 24.22 6.31 -11.51
CA PHE A 204 23.45 6.97 -12.57
C PHE A 204 23.21 8.46 -12.26
N GLU A 205 23.50 9.33 -13.24
CA GLU A 205 23.32 10.78 -13.11
C GLU A 205 21.86 11.17 -12.83
N TRP A 206 20.89 10.50 -13.45
CA TRP A 206 19.47 10.77 -13.22
C TRP A 206 19.05 10.47 -11.77
N PHE A 207 19.64 9.44 -11.14
CA PHE A 207 19.33 9.07 -9.76
C PHE A 207 20.01 10.02 -8.77
N ARG A 208 21.24 10.43 -9.05
CA ARG A 208 21.92 11.49 -8.29
C ARG A 208 21.16 12.82 -8.36
N ASP A 209 20.65 13.20 -9.53
CA ASP A 209 19.84 14.40 -9.69
C ASP A 209 18.47 14.27 -8.99
N PHE A 210 17.87 13.08 -9.03
CA PHE A 210 16.64 12.77 -8.31
C PHE A 210 16.80 12.92 -6.79
N ILE A 211 17.90 12.40 -6.22
CA ILE A 211 18.27 12.60 -4.80
C ILE A 211 18.59 14.07 -4.52
N SER A 212 19.30 14.76 -5.42
CA SER A 212 19.80 16.12 -5.19
C SER A 212 18.74 17.23 -5.31
N ARG A 213 17.60 17.02 -5.99
CA ARG A 213 16.56 18.05 -6.16
C ARG A 213 15.90 18.39 -4.81
N LYS A 214 16.02 19.67 -4.42
CA LYS A 214 15.99 20.19 -3.04
C LYS A 214 14.67 20.86 -2.60
N ASN A 215 13.54 20.48 -3.18
CA ASN A 215 12.28 21.23 -3.06
C ASN A 215 11.14 20.35 -2.53
N LEU A 216 11.15 20.08 -1.22
CA LEU A 216 9.94 19.82 -0.45
C LEU A 216 9.93 20.91 0.62
N THR A 217 9.06 21.91 0.42
CA THR A 217 8.78 22.96 1.41
C THR A 217 7.69 22.45 2.35
N VAL A 218 7.97 22.53 3.65
CA VAL A 218 7.01 22.33 4.75
C VAL A 218 5.79 23.23 4.58
#